data_AF-A0A1I2PH64-F1
#
_entry.id   AF-A0A1I2PH64-F1
#
_cell.length_a   1.000
_cell.length_b   1.000
_cell.length_c   1.000
_cell.angle_alpha   90.00
_cell.angle_beta   90.00
_cell.angle_gamma   90.00
#
_symmetry.space_group_name_H-M   'P 1'
#
loop_
_entity.id
_entity.type
_entity.pdbx_description
1 polymer ?
#
loop_
_entity_poly.entity_id
_entity_poly.type
_entity_poly.pdbx_seq_one_letter_code
_entity_poly.pdbx_strand_id
1 'polypeptide(L)'
;MGVNKKYSFSHAPKLYMLNDNMQDSRKKDVLSFLAELNDFKLNLKSLTSSCPSIKIRNKILNIVFLILEDSRLTAFIHDKKSIPLKKISQMSGELPDFISKYRNYIILYFILLYPTKHTSLRNFLTITENENIPYDNSQTPLMGVVLSVSKNYCIILTSTGAITSVVPTNVEHNDIKIGDIIEGVKTKPLKGKLPLIVGFSLVLALSILIASLVYNNTQSVVVVSISGNLTLRVNSFGKVHEASGGSSSTRKIVKNVKIDNKSLDQALYNILYYSKNNGIIEEGSSINIYITNKSINFSKLETTINFLKGNKINTNINNNGKDEFIDLTSNDVSSSLFNIKGRELSISSLPFIFLS
;
A
#
# COMPACT_ATOMS: atom_id res chain seq x y z
N MET A 1 -29.55 -34.72 -20.63
CA MET A 1 -28.72 -35.92 -20.39
C MET A 1 -27.44 -35.45 -19.72
N GLY A 2 -27.26 -35.74 -18.43
CA GLY A 2 -26.04 -35.34 -17.72
C GLY A 2 -24.88 -36.30 -17.99
N VAL A 3 -23.66 -35.84 -17.77
CA VAL A 3 -22.45 -36.68 -17.80
C VAL A 3 -22.66 -37.91 -16.92
N ASN A 4 -22.56 -39.11 -17.50
CA ASN A 4 -22.54 -40.37 -16.74
C ASN A 4 -21.30 -40.33 -15.84
N LYS A 5 -21.51 -40.32 -14.52
CA LYS A 5 -20.44 -40.11 -13.53
C LYS A 5 -19.70 -41.42 -13.27
N LYS A 6 -19.05 -41.94 -14.31
CA LYS A 6 -18.37 -43.22 -14.27
C LYS A 6 -17.05 -43.13 -13.51
N TYR A 7 -16.31 -42.04 -13.63
CA TYR A 7 -14.95 -41.94 -13.10
C TYR A 7 -14.80 -40.90 -11.98
N SER A 8 -13.97 -41.21 -10.99
CA SER A 8 -13.65 -40.33 -9.86
C SER A 8 -12.17 -40.40 -9.52
N PHE A 9 -11.60 -39.30 -9.05
CA PHE A 9 -10.26 -39.30 -8.45
C PHE A 9 -10.31 -39.86 -7.03
N SER A 10 -9.28 -40.60 -6.65
CA SER A 10 -9.12 -41.22 -5.33
C SER A 10 -7.80 -40.83 -4.68
N HIS A 11 -7.78 -40.80 -3.34
CA HIS A 11 -6.56 -40.59 -2.55
C HIS A 11 -5.82 -41.90 -2.25
N ALA A 12 -6.33 -43.05 -2.70
CA ALA A 12 -5.71 -44.34 -2.40
C ALA A 12 -4.22 -44.32 -2.81
N PRO A 13 -3.30 -44.56 -1.86
CA PRO A 13 -1.88 -44.53 -2.15
C PRO A 13 -1.56 -45.69 -3.08
N LYS A 14 -1.23 -45.37 -4.33
CA LYS A 14 -0.50 -46.32 -5.16
C LYS A 14 0.91 -46.39 -4.59
N LEU A 15 1.37 -47.59 -4.24
CA LEU A 15 2.76 -47.82 -3.84
C LEU A 15 3.67 -47.37 -5.00
N TYR A 16 4.23 -46.16 -4.90
CA TYR A 16 5.23 -45.69 -5.87
C TYR A 16 6.59 -46.17 -5.41
N MET A 17 7.13 -47.15 -6.13
CA MET A 17 8.52 -47.58 -5.97
C MET A 17 9.45 -46.38 -6.22
N LEU A 18 10.20 -45.98 -5.20
CA LEU A 18 11.27 -44.99 -5.31
C LEU A 18 12.52 -45.70 -5.83
N ASN A 19 12.75 -45.63 -7.13
CA ASN A 19 13.98 -46.09 -7.76
C ASN A 19 14.55 -44.94 -8.59
N ASP A 20 15.85 -44.68 -8.49
CA ASP A 20 16.52 -43.53 -9.13
C ASP A 20 16.36 -43.54 -10.66
N ASN A 21 16.35 -44.73 -11.27
CA ASN A 21 16.07 -44.88 -12.71
C ASN A 21 14.65 -44.41 -13.10
N MET A 22 13.69 -44.46 -12.17
CA MET A 22 12.33 -43.97 -12.39
C MET A 22 12.23 -42.45 -12.20
N GLN A 23 13.14 -41.83 -11.44
CA GLN A 23 13.17 -40.38 -11.24
C GLN A 23 13.53 -39.66 -12.53
N ASP A 24 14.57 -40.10 -13.24
CA ASP A 24 14.99 -39.49 -14.51
C ASP A 24 13.92 -39.61 -15.60
N SER A 25 13.24 -40.77 -15.67
CA SER A 25 12.11 -40.95 -16.57
C SER A 25 10.97 -39.99 -16.22
N ARG A 26 10.64 -39.83 -14.93
CA ARG A 26 9.57 -38.93 -14.49
C ARG A 26 9.91 -37.46 -14.74
N LYS A 27 11.17 -37.06 -14.54
CA LYS A 27 11.65 -35.71 -14.86
C LYS A 27 11.47 -35.40 -16.34
N LYS A 28 11.90 -36.30 -17.23
CA LYS A 28 11.69 -36.15 -18.68
C LYS A 28 10.21 -36.02 -19.01
N ASP A 29 9.39 -36.84 -18.37
CA ASP A 29 7.94 -36.83 -18.57
C ASP A 29 7.29 -35.52 -18.13
N VAL A 30 7.70 -34.98 -16.96
CA VAL A 30 7.28 -33.67 -16.47
C VAL A 30 7.71 -32.57 -17.43
N LEU A 31 8.96 -32.54 -17.88
CA LEU A 31 9.43 -31.49 -18.80
C LEU A 31 8.67 -31.49 -20.13
N SER A 32 8.40 -32.67 -20.68
CA SER A 32 7.56 -32.83 -21.87
C SER A 32 6.13 -32.33 -21.63
N PHE A 33 5.55 -32.67 -20.47
CA PHE A 33 4.22 -32.21 -20.06
C PHE A 33 4.14 -30.69 -19.93
N LEU A 34 5.16 -30.06 -19.34
CA LEU A 34 5.22 -28.60 -19.21
C LEU A 34 5.36 -27.90 -20.57
N ALA A 35 6.11 -28.50 -21.50
CA ALA A 35 6.20 -27.98 -22.87
C ALA A 35 4.82 -28.02 -23.55
N GLU A 36 4.09 -29.13 -23.43
CA GLU A 36 2.75 -29.23 -24.02
C GLU A 36 1.74 -28.28 -23.34
N LEU A 37 1.81 -28.09 -22.02
CA LEU A 37 1.01 -27.05 -21.35
C LEU A 37 1.25 -25.66 -21.96
N ASN A 38 2.51 -25.31 -22.25
CA ASN A 38 2.87 -24.04 -22.88
C ASN A 38 2.32 -23.94 -24.30
N ASP A 39 2.33 -25.02 -25.09
CA ASP A 39 1.73 -25.06 -26.44
C ASP A 39 0.23 -24.76 -26.40
N PHE A 40 -0.47 -25.24 -25.37
CA PHE A 40 -1.87 -24.90 -25.11
C PHE A 40 -2.07 -23.54 -24.40
N LYS A 41 -0.98 -22.79 -24.15
CA LYS A 41 -0.95 -21.49 -23.46
C LYS A 41 -1.46 -21.56 -22.02
N LEU A 42 -1.19 -22.66 -21.31
CA LEU A 42 -1.53 -22.84 -19.90
C LEU A 42 -0.34 -22.48 -19.00
N ASN A 43 -0.63 -21.75 -17.92
CA ASN A 43 0.36 -21.37 -16.92
C ASN A 43 0.13 -22.13 -15.59
N LEU A 44 1.16 -22.79 -15.07
CA LEU A 44 1.12 -23.52 -13.79
C LEU A 44 0.65 -22.68 -12.59
N LYS A 45 1.09 -21.41 -12.49
CA LYS A 45 0.68 -20.51 -11.40
C LYS A 45 -0.81 -20.21 -11.45
N SER A 46 -1.35 -20.05 -12.66
CA SER A 46 -2.78 -19.84 -12.89
C SER A 46 -3.58 -21.09 -12.51
N LEU A 47 -3.14 -22.28 -12.94
CA LEU A 47 -3.76 -23.56 -12.59
C LEU A 47 -3.81 -23.76 -11.07
N THR A 48 -2.68 -23.50 -10.38
CA THR A 48 -2.60 -23.56 -8.91
C THR A 48 -3.60 -22.62 -8.24
N SER A 49 -3.70 -21.39 -8.75
CA SER A 49 -4.52 -20.32 -8.19
C SER A 49 -6.03 -20.48 -8.44
N SER A 50 -6.42 -21.36 -9.36
CA SER A 50 -7.80 -21.61 -9.74
C SER A 50 -8.17 -23.10 -9.63
N CYS A 51 -7.47 -23.86 -8.80
CA CYS A 51 -7.71 -25.29 -8.66
C CYS A 51 -9.14 -25.56 -8.17
N PRO A 52 -9.98 -26.28 -8.95
CA PRO A 52 -11.35 -26.60 -8.56
C PRO A 52 -11.41 -27.59 -7.39
N SER A 53 -12.56 -27.67 -6.73
CA SER A 53 -12.84 -28.70 -5.73
C SER A 53 -12.81 -30.10 -6.34
N ILE A 54 -12.59 -31.14 -5.53
CA ILE A 54 -12.56 -32.54 -6.01
C ILE A 54 -13.82 -32.91 -6.79
N LYS A 55 -15.00 -32.45 -6.33
CA LYS A 55 -16.30 -32.69 -6.97
C LYS A 55 -16.33 -32.12 -8.39
N ILE A 56 -15.77 -30.93 -8.58
CA ILE A 56 -15.68 -30.31 -9.90
C ILE A 56 -14.61 -31.01 -10.74
N ARG A 57 -13.46 -31.37 -10.16
CA ARG A 57 -12.41 -32.13 -10.88
C ARG A 57 -12.93 -33.47 -11.40
N ASN A 58 -13.74 -34.19 -10.62
CA ASN A 58 -14.40 -35.41 -11.07
C ASN A 58 -15.37 -35.16 -12.25
N LYS A 59 -16.13 -34.06 -12.25
CA LYS A 59 -16.94 -33.69 -13.42
C LYS A 59 -16.08 -33.46 -14.66
N ILE A 60 -15.01 -32.67 -14.52
CA ILE A 60 -14.06 -32.36 -15.60
C ILE A 60 -13.42 -33.65 -16.14
N LEU A 61 -13.03 -34.57 -15.25
CA LEU A 61 -12.47 -35.87 -15.61
C LEU A 61 -13.40 -36.66 -16.54
N ASN A 62 -14.69 -36.76 -16.20
CA ASN A 62 -15.65 -37.48 -17.04
C ASN A 62 -15.88 -36.77 -18.39
N ILE A 63 -15.90 -35.43 -18.44
CA ILE A 63 -15.95 -34.69 -19.70
C ILE A 63 -14.76 -35.04 -20.59
N VAL A 64 -13.56 -35.16 -20.00
CA VAL A 64 -12.34 -35.49 -20.73
C VAL A 64 -12.37 -36.93 -21.24
N PHE A 65 -12.89 -37.89 -20.48
CA PHE A 65 -13.09 -39.25 -20.99
C PHE A 65 -14.04 -39.27 -22.20
N LEU A 66 -15.15 -38.52 -22.17
CA LEU A 66 -16.02 -38.38 -23.34
C LEU A 66 -15.29 -37.76 -24.55
N ILE A 67 -14.40 -36.80 -24.31
CA ILE A 67 -13.55 -36.22 -25.37
C ILE A 67 -12.64 -37.28 -25.98
N LEU A 68 -11.97 -38.07 -25.15
CA LEU A 68 -11.01 -39.09 -25.56
C LEU A 68 -11.66 -40.26 -26.30
N GLU A 69 -12.94 -40.54 -26.04
CA GLU A 69 -13.74 -41.53 -26.77
C GLU A 69 -14.10 -41.06 -28.21
N ASP A 70 -14.23 -39.76 -28.46
CA ASP A 70 -14.41 -39.20 -29.81
C ASP A 70 -13.06 -38.90 -30.47
N SER A 71 -12.59 -39.82 -31.31
CA SER A 71 -11.31 -39.71 -32.02
C SER A 71 -11.17 -38.43 -32.87
N ARG A 72 -12.27 -37.96 -33.49
CA ARG A 72 -12.28 -36.74 -34.30
C ARG A 72 -12.14 -35.50 -33.44
N LEU A 73 -12.85 -35.47 -32.30
CA LEU A 73 -12.76 -34.38 -31.34
C LEU A 73 -11.37 -34.34 -30.68
N THR A 74 -10.83 -35.49 -30.34
CA THR A 74 -9.48 -35.63 -29.79
C THR A 74 -8.42 -35.10 -30.75
N ALA A 75 -8.46 -35.51 -32.03
CA ALA A 75 -7.55 -35.00 -33.06
C ALA A 75 -7.70 -33.47 -33.22
N PHE A 76 -8.94 -32.98 -33.29
CA PHE A 76 -9.19 -31.54 -33.40
C PHE A 76 -8.58 -30.74 -32.25
N ILE A 77 -8.78 -31.17 -30.99
CA ILE A 77 -8.22 -30.48 -29.82
C ILE A 77 -6.71 -30.56 -29.81
N HIS A 78 -6.15 -31.72 -30.14
CA HIS A 78 -4.71 -31.94 -30.21
C HIS A 78 -4.05 -31.03 -31.26
N ASP A 79 -4.64 -30.88 -32.45
CA ASP A 79 -4.03 -30.17 -33.57
C ASP A 79 -4.30 -28.66 -33.52
N LYS A 80 -5.54 -28.27 -33.19
CA LYS A 80 -5.93 -26.85 -33.11
C LYS A 80 -5.61 -26.22 -31.76
N LYS A 81 -5.19 -27.01 -30.78
CA LYS A 81 -4.90 -26.57 -29.40
C LYS A 81 -6.08 -25.78 -28.79
N SER A 82 -7.30 -26.14 -29.16
CA SER A 82 -8.52 -25.39 -28.82
C SER A 82 -9.68 -26.30 -28.45
N ILE A 83 -10.44 -25.89 -27.44
CA ILE A 83 -11.63 -26.59 -26.94
C ILE A 83 -12.88 -26.07 -27.67
N PRO A 84 -13.59 -26.90 -28.46
CA PRO A 84 -14.83 -26.51 -29.09
C PRO A 84 -15.98 -26.50 -28.06
N LEU A 85 -16.15 -25.35 -27.38
CA LEU A 85 -17.07 -25.16 -26.25
C LEU A 85 -18.49 -25.69 -26.52
N LYS A 86 -19.06 -25.33 -27.68
CA LYS A 86 -20.43 -25.74 -28.07
C LYS A 86 -20.55 -27.26 -28.17
N LYS A 87 -19.61 -27.90 -28.86
CA LYS A 87 -19.61 -29.36 -29.07
C LYS A 87 -19.46 -30.12 -27.75
N ILE A 88 -18.54 -29.66 -26.89
CA ILE A 88 -18.33 -30.30 -25.58
C ILE A 88 -19.52 -30.10 -24.65
N SER A 89 -20.12 -28.90 -24.65
CA SER A 89 -21.34 -28.62 -23.88
C SER A 89 -22.50 -29.54 -24.30
N GLN A 90 -22.73 -29.69 -25.61
CA GLN A 90 -23.75 -30.60 -26.14
C GLN A 90 -23.50 -32.06 -25.77
N MET A 91 -22.25 -32.54 -25.91
CA MET A 91 -21.89 -33.93 -25.65
C MET A 91 -21.89 -34.29 -24.16
N SER A 92 -21.46 -33.36 -23.30
CA SER A 92 -21.44 -33.58 -21.85
C SER A 92 -22.78 -33.28 -21.18
N GLY A 93 -23.62 -32.44 -21.78
CA GLY A 93 -24.83 -31.90 -21.16
C GLY A 93 -24.54 -30.85 -20.08
N GLU A 94 -23.29 -30.41 -19.91
CA GLU A 94 -22.93 -29.29 -19.03
C GLU A 94 -23.07 -27.95 -19.76
N LEU A 95 -23.37 -26.89 -19.02
CA LEU A 95 -23.59 -25.56 -19.58
C LEU A 95 -22.31 -25.01 -20.24
N PRO A 96 -22.41 -24.22 -21.33
CA PRO A 96 -21.24 -23.60 -21.97
C PRO A 96 -20.38 -22.78 -20.99
N ASP A 97 -21.01 -22.12 -20.03
CA ASP A 97 -20.33 -21.34 -18.98
C ASP A 97 -19.50 -22.22 -18.05
N PHE A 98 -19.95 -23.45 -17.75
CA PHE A 98 -19.16 -24.40 -16.96
C PHE A 98 -17.91 -24.82 -17.73
N ILE A 99 -18.06 -25.18 -19.01
CA ILE A 99 -16.94 -25.55 -19.89
C ILE A 99 -15.95 -24.39 -20.01
N SER A 100 -16.46 -23.16 -20.20
CA SER A 100 -15.65 -21.94 -20.29
C SER A 100 -14.89 -21.68 -18.99
N LYS A 101 -15.59 -21.70 -17.85
CA LYS A 101 -15.02 -21.46 -16.51
C LYS A 101 -13.89 -22.43 -16.17
N TYR A 102 -14.03 -23.70 -16.56
CA TYR A 102 -13.04 -24.74 -16.24
C TYR A 102 -12.19 -25.19 -17.44
N ARG A 103 -12.18 -24.41 -18.54
CA ARG A 103 -11.47 -24.71 -19.78
C ARG A 103 -10.04 -25.17 -19.54
N ASN A 104 -9.30 -24.43 -18.71
CA ASN A 104 -7.88 -24.74 -18.43
C ASN A 104 -7.70 -26.09 -17.72
N TYR A 105 -8.63 -26.49 -16.85
CA TYR A 105 -8.58 -27.80 -16.22
C TYR A 105 -9.05 -28.93 -17.14
N ILE A 106 -9.97 -28.66 -18.07
CA ILE A 106 -10.33 -29.61 -19.13
C ILE A 106 -9.10 -29.88 -20.01
N ILE A 107 -8.38 -28.84 -20.45
CA ILE A 107 -7.14 -28.99 -21.23
C ILE A 107 -6.08 -29.74 -20.43
N LEU A 108 -5.87 -29.37 -19.16
CA LEU A 108 -4.91 -30.02 -18.27
C LEU A 108 -5.13 -31.54 -18.23
N TYR A 109 -6.37 -31.98 -18.02
CA TYR A 109 -6.70 -33.39 -17.96
C TYR A 109 -6.67 -34.07 -19.32
N PHE A 110 -7.06 -33.37 -20.38
CA PHE A 110 -6.88 -33.87 -21.75
C PHE A 110 -5.42 -34.22 -22.04
N ILE A 111 -4.48 -33.34 -21.67
CA ILE A 111 -3.04 -33.58 -21.85
C ILE A 111 -2.57 -34.75 -20.98
N LEU A 112 -2.93 -34.74 -19.68
CA LEU A 112 -2.51 -35.80 -18.74
C LEU A 112 -3.02 -37.20 -19.12
N LEU A 113 -4.21 -37.29 -19.68
CA LEU A 113 -4.88 -38.55 -19.99
C LEU A 113 -4.72 -38.97 -21.46
N TYR A 114 -4.00 -38.20 -22.27
CA TYR A 114 -3.76 -38.54 -23.67
C TYR A 114 -3.00 -39.87 -23.78
N PRO A 115 -3.51 -40.90 -24.50
CA PRO A 115 -3.05 -42.30 -24.35
C PRO A 115 -1.56 -42.55 -24.53
N THR A 116 -0.91 -41.85 -25.46
CA THR A 116 0.49 -42.10 -25.85
C THR A 116 1.51 -41.20 -25.17
N LYS A 117 1.06 -40.30 -24.28
CA LYS A 117 1.93 -39.33 -23.62
C LYS A 117 1.81 -39.40 -22.11
N HIS A 118 2.81 -38.86 -21.42
CA HIS A 118 2.75 -38.59 -19.98
C HIS A 118 2.49 -39.79 -19.09
N THR A 119 2.99 -40.97 -19.48
CA THR A 119 2.67 -42.24 -18.82
C THR A 119 3.02 -42.23 -17.34
N SER A 120 4.15 -41.62 -16.93
CA SER A 120 4.53 -41.57 -15.51
C SER A 120 3.59 -40.67 -14.71
N LEU A 121 3.22 -39.51 -15.25
CA LEU A 121 2.26 -38.60 -14.61
C LEU A 121 0.83 -39.13 -14.62
N ARG A 122 0.41 -39.78 -15.71
CA ARG A 122 -0.89 -40.44 -15.81
C ARG A 122 -1.01 -41.57 -14.81
N ASN A 123 0.01 -42.41 -14.72
CA ASN A 123 0.06 -43.51 -13.76
C ASN A 123 0.08 -42.98 -12.32
N PHE A 124 0.59 -41.77 -12.11
CA PHE A 124 0.55 -41.07 -10.82
C PHE A 124 -0.88 -40.76 -10.34
N LEU A 125 -1.82 -40.57 -11.27
CA LEU A 125 -3.22 -40.31 -10.95
C LEU A 125 -3.91 -41.60 -10.49
N THR A 126 -4.77 -41.49 -9.47
CA THR A 126 -5.62 -42.59 -9.03
C THR A 126 -7.05 -42.31 -9.46
N ILE A 127 -7.52 -43.02 -10.49
CA ILE A 127 -8.87 -42.90 -11.05
C ILE A 127 -9.61 -44.22 -10.82
N THR A 128 -10.84 -44.14 -10.31
CA THR A 128 -11.70 -45.28 -9.98
C THR A 128 -13.06 -45.17 -10.66
N GLU A 129 -13.71 -46.29 -10.96
CA GLU A 129 -15.00 -46.33 -11.67
C GLU A 129 -16.24 -46.18 -10.75
N ASN A 130 -16.09 -45.71 -9.50
CA ASN A 130 -17.19 -45.61 -8.52
C ASN A 130 -17.20 -44.27 -7.75
N GLU A 131 -18.41 -43.74 -7.46
CA GLU A 131 -18.62 -42.44 -6.79
C GLU A 131 -18.31 -42.43 -5.28
N ASN A 132 -18.22 -43.59 -4.63
CA ASN A 132 -18.23 -43.70 -3.17
C ASN A 132 -16.86 -44.05 -2.59
N ILE A 133 -15.93 -43.10 -2.64
CA ILE A 133 -14.78 -43.12 -1.72
C ILE A 133 -14.98 -41.95 -0.76
N PRO A 134 -15.11 -42.21 0.56
CA PRO A 134 -15.22 -41.17 1.56
C PRO A 134 -14.13 -40.12 1.39
N TYR A 135 -14.58 -38.88 1.29
CA TYR A 135 -13.73 -37.73 1.14
C TYR A 135 -13.20 -37.32 2.51
N ASP A 136 -11.93 -37.61 2.80
CA ASP A 136 -11.25 -36.98 3.92
C ASP A 136 -10.43 -35.78 3.44
N ASN A 137 -10.84 -34.60 3.90
CA ASN A 137 -10.19 -33.31 3.67
C ASN A 137 -8.85 -33.17 4.42
N SER A 138 -8.51 -34.10 5.30
CA SER A 138 -7.51 -33.90 6.35
C SER A 138 -6.13 -34.48 6.07
N GLN A 139 -5.88 -35.07 4.88
CA GLN A 139 -4.55 -35.58 4.53
C GLN A 139 -3.58 -34.44 4.20
N THR A 140 -3.22 -33.70 5.24
CA THR A 140 -1.97 -32.96 5.33
C THR A 140 -0.97 -33.86 6.07
N PRO A 141 0.24 -34.06 5.54
CA PRO A 141 0.82 -33.43 4.35
C PRO A 141 0.28 -34.00 3.03
N LEU A 142 0.22 -33.15 1.99
CA LEU A 142 -0.17 -33.53 0.63
C LEU A 142 1.03 -34.13 -0.11
N MET A 143 0.86 -35.30 -0.70
CA MET A 143 1.87 -35.95 -1.54
C MET A 143 1.64 -35.62 -3.02
N GLY A 144 2.71 -35.38 -3.77
CA GLY A 144 2.62 -35.15 -5.21
C GLY A 144 3.94 -35.12 -5.96
N VAL A 145 3.86 -35.18 -7.30
CA VAL A 145 5.01 -35.05 -8.20
C VAL A 145 5.33 -33.57 -8.40
N VAL A 146 6.59 -33.18 -8.18
CA VAL A 146 7.09 -31.81 -8.37
C VAL A 146 7.07 -31.42 -9.84
N LEU A 147 6.24 -30.44 -10.17
CA LEU A 147 6.17 -29.82 -11.49
C LEU A 147 7.11 -28.62 -11.60
N SER A 148 7.25 -27.84 -10.53
CA SER A 148 8.20 -26.72 -10.49
C SER A 148 8.65 -26.38 -9.08
N VAL A 149 9.86 -25.84 -8.98
CA VAL A 149 10.49 -25.41 -7.72
C VAL A 149 10.60 -23.89 -7.74
N SER A 150 10.08 -23.24 -6.70
CA SER A 150 10.25 -21.80 -6.44
C SER A 150 11.08 -21.62 -5.17
N LYS A 151 11.49 -20.39 -4.81
CA LYS A 151 12.40 -20.16 -3.67
C LYS A 151 11.92 -20.73 -2.32
N ASN A 152 10.61 -20.68 -2.04
CA ASN A 152 10.04 -21.04 -0.73
C ASN A 152 8.90 -22.07 -0.82
N TYR A 153 8.61 -22.59 -2.01
CA TYR A 153 7.52 -23.55 -2.23
C TYR A 153 7.74 -24.30 -3.53
N CYS A 154 7.05 -25.42 -3.68
CA CYS A 154 7.00 -26.20 -4.91
C CYS A 154 5.56 -26.24 -5.45
N ILE A 155 5.40 -26.39 -6.76
CA ILE A 155 4.10 -26.72 -7.37
C ILE A 155 4.11 -28.22 -7.66
N ILE A 156 3.12 -28.93 -7.13
CA ILE A 156 2.99 -30.39 -7.28
C ILE A 156 1.70 -30.78 -8.02
N LEU A 157 1.74 -31.93 -8.71
CA LEU A 157 0.56 -32.67 -9.15
C LEU A 157 0.24 -33.75 -8.13
N THR A 158 -0.97 -33.74 -7.56
CA THR A 158 -1.44 -34.78 -6.64
C THR A 158 -2.05 -35.98 -7.38
N SER A 159 -2.17 -37.12 -6.71
CA SER A 159 -2.86 -38.32 -7.23
C SER A 159 -4.32 -38.06 -7.59
N THR A 160 -4.93 -37.02 -7.01
CA THR A 160 -6.30 -36.57 -7.29
C THR A 160 -6.40 -35.52 -8.40
N GLY A 161 -5.35 -35.38 -9.20
CA GLY A 161 -5.30 -34.46 -10.33
C GLY A 161 -5.34 -32.98 -9.94
N ALA A 162 -4.99 -32.63 -8.69
CA ALA A 162 -4.88 -31.24 -8.28
C ALA A 162 -3.46 -30.72 -8.59
N ILE A 163 -3.38 -29.50 -9.12
CA ILE A 163 -2.13 -28.73 -9.17
C ILE A 163 -2.17 -27.74 -8.01
N THR A 164 -1.22 -27.85 -7.08
CA THR A 164 -1.20 -27.02 -5.87
C THR A 164 0.22 -26.64 -5.46
N SER A 165 0.35 -25.47 -4.84
CA SER A 165 1.61 -25.05 -4.20
C SER A 165 1.69 -25.61 -2.78
N VAL A 166 2.85 -26.17 -2.44
CA VAL A 166 3.16 -26.73 -1.12
C VAL A 166 4.51 -26.24 -0.60
N VAL A 167 4.62 -26.10 0.72
CA VAL A 167 5.90 -26.01 1.42
C VAL A 167 6.31 -27.45 1.78
N PRO A 168 7.47 -27.93 1.31
CA PRO A 168 7.95 -29.27 1.61
C PRO A 168 8.09 -29.50 3.12
N THR A 169 7.74 -30.70 3.60
CA THR A 169 7.87 -31.08 5.01
C THR A 169 8.86 -32.23 5.24
N ASN A 170 9.11 -33.04 4.22
CA ASN A 170 9.89 -34.27 4.33
C ASN A 170 11.30 -34.19 3.71
N VAL A 171 11.61 -33.12 2.97
CA VAL A 171 12.90 -32.93 2.28
C VAL A 171 13.32 -31.47 2.41
N GLU A 172 14.62 -31.22 2.57
CA GLU A 172 15.15 -29.86 2.53
C GLU A 172 14.88 -29.22 1.16
N HIS A 173 14.41 -27.97 1.20
CA HIS A 173 13.93 -27.30 -0.01
C HIS A 173 14.99 -27.16 -1.12
N ASN A 174 16.27 -27.10 -0.77
CA ASN A 174 17.38 -26.96 -1.72
C ASN A 174 17.66 -28.24 -2.51
N ASP A 175 17.23 -29.40 -2.02
CA ASP A 175 17.51 -30.69 -2.65
C ASP A 175 16.42 -31.13 -3.62
N ILE A 176 15.30 -30.41 -3.65
CA ILE A 176 14.12 -30.78 -4.43
C ILE A 176 14.32 -30.46 -5.91
N LYS A 177 14.03 -31.46 -6.76
CA LYS A 177 14.14 -31.38 -8.21
C LYS A 177 12.78 -31.66 -8.87
N ILE A 178 12.66 -31.19 -10.11
CA ILE A 178 11.50 -31.47 -10.96
C ILE A 178 11.42 -32.99 -11.19
N GLY A 179 10.24 -33.57 -10.98
CA GLY A 179 10.00 -35.03 -11.06
C GLY A 179 10.07 -35.76 -9.72
N ASP A 180 10.51 -35.11 -8.64
CA ASP A 180 10.52 -35.70 -7.32
C ASP A 180 9.10 -35.94 -6.80
N ILE A 181 8.93 -36.92 -5.92
CA ILE A 181 7.71 -37.05 -5.13
C ILE A 181 8.00 -36.50 -3.76
N ILE A 182 7.26 -35.48 -3.36
CA ILE A 182 7.41 -34.82 -2.05
C ILE A 182 6.10 -34.79 -1.29
N GLU A 183 6.21 -34.59 0.02
CA GLU A 183 5.09 -34.28 0.90
C GLU A 183 5.21 -32.83 1.37
N GLY A 184 4.08 -32.13 1.44
CA GLY A 184 4.10 -30.76 1.90
C GLY A 184 2.74 -30.19 2.31
N VAL A 185 2.80 -29.07 3.02
CA VAL A 185 1.62 -28.34 3.47
C VAL A 185 1.25 -27.27 2.46
N LYS A 186 -0.03 -27.18 2.11
CA LYS A 186 -0.54 -26.23 1.12
C LYS A 186 -0.22 -24.79 1.49
N THR A 187 0.34 -24.02 0.55
CA THR A 187 0.61 -22.59 0.76
C THR A 187 -0.69 -21.81 0.81
N LYS A 188 -0.79 -20.83 1.73
CA LYS A 188 -1.92 -19.89 1.73
C LYS A 188 -1.77 -18.91 0.56
N PRO A 189 -2.78 -18.77 -0.33
CA PRO A 189 -2.70 -17.79 -1.41
C PRO A 189 -2.71 -16.36 -0.85
N LEU A 190 -1.90 -15.45 -1.41
CA LEU A 190 -1.94 -14.01 -1.08
C LEU A 190 -3.18 -13.27 -1.64
N LYS A 191 -4.11 -13.98 -2.29
CA LYS A 191 -5.29 -13.39 -2.91
C LYS A 191 -6.19 -12.73 -1.86
N GLY A 192 -6.47 -11.43 -2.04
CA GLY A 192 -7.43 -10.67 -1.23
C GLY A 192 -6.86 -9.48 -0.47
N LYS A 193 -5.54 -9.43 -0.21
CA LYS A 193 -4.93 -8.32 0.56
C LYS A 193 -4.31 -7.21 -0.30
N LEU A 194 -3.94 -7.52 -1.54
CA LEU A 194 -3.30 -6.56 -2.44
C LEU A 194 -4.16 -5.31 -2.73
N PRO A 195 -5.45 -5.40 -3.10
CA PRO A 195 -6.25 -4.19 -3.36
C PRO A 195 -6.45 -3.34 -2.10
N LEU A 196 -6.52 -3.96 -0.91
CA LEU A 196 -6.61 -3.24 0.35
C LEU A 196 -5.32 -2.47 0.67
N ILE A 197 -4.16 -3.08 0.45
CA ILE A 197 -2.85 -2.44 0.66
C ILE A 197 -2.67 -1.25 -0.29
N VAL A 198 -3.02 -1.43 -1.59
CA VAL A 198 -2.96 -0.35 -2.57
C VAL A 198 -3.91 0.79 -2.21
N GLY A 199 -5.14 0.48 -1.79
CA GLY A 199 -6.11 1.47 -1.34
C GLY A 199 -5.61 2.27 -0.14
N PHE A 200 -5.07 1.59 0.88
CA PHE A 200 -4.54 2.25 2.08
C PHE A 200 -3.33 3.15 1.74
N SER A 201 -2.44 2.69 0.87
CA SER A 201 -1.29 3.47 0.42
C SER A 201 -1.71 4.74 -0.32
N LEU A 202 -2.78 4.67 -1.13
CA LEU A 202 -3.30 5.84 -1.84
C LEU A 202 -3.86 6.89 -0.87
N VAL A 203 -4.64 6.45 0.13
CA VAL A 203 -5.21 7.35 1.15
C VAL A 203 -4.10 8.04 1.95
N LEU A 204 -3.05 7.31 2.31
CA LEU A 204 -1.90 7.87 3.03
C LEU A 204 -1.12 8.88 2.17
N ALA A 205 -0.91 8.59 0.89
CA ALA A 205 -0.26 9.54 -0.02
C ALA A 205 -1.10 10.83 -0.18
N LEU A 206 -2.42 10.70 -0.28
CA LEU A 206 -3.33 11.83 -0.42
C LEU A 206 -3.36 12.70 0.85
N SER A 207 -3.34 12.07 2.04
CA SER A 207 -3.32 12.82 3.30
C SER A 207 -2.02 13.60 3.49
N ILE A 208 -0.88 13.04 3.11
CA ILE A 208 0.43 13.73 3.12
C ILE A 208 0.41 14.92 2.16
N LEU A 209 -0.14 14.75 0.95
CA LEU A 209 -0.27 15.83 -0.04
C LEU A 209 -1.13 16.98 0.51
N ILE A 210 -2.31 16.67 1.04
CA ILE A 210 -3.22 17.67 1.62
C ILE A 210 -2.55 18.37 2.79
N ALA A 211 -1.90 17.63 3.69
CA ALA A 211 -1.17 18.22 4.80
C ALA A 211 -0.07 19.18 4.34
N SER A 212 0.68 18.84 3.29
CA SER A 212 1.70 19.71 2.72
C SER A 212 1.11 20.99 2.11
N LEU A 213 -0.01 20.88 1.39
CA LEU A 213 -0.69 22.05 0.80
C LEU A 213 -1.22 23.00 1.88
N VAL A 214 -1.82 22.44 2.94
CA VAL A 214 -2.32 23.25 4.07
C VAL A 214 -1.16 23.87 4.85
N TYR A 215 -0.06 23.15 5.05
CA TYR A 215 1.11 23.65 5.78
C TYR A 215 1.80 24.82 5.08
N ASN A 216 1.91 24.78 3.75
CA ASN A 216 2.59 25.82 2.96
C ASN A 216 1.69 27.05 2.69
N ASN A 217 0.41 27.01 3.08
CA ASN A 217 -0.50 28.13 2.87
C ASN A 217 -0.34 29.18 3.98
N THR A 218 0.06 30.40 3.62
CA THR A 218 0.18 31.53 4.57
C THR A 218 -1.20 32.05 4.97
N GLN A 219 -1.50 32.00 6.27
CA GLN A 219 -2.72 32.58 6.85
C GLN A 219 -2.47 33.97 7.47
N SER A 220 -1.30 34.20 8.06
CA SER A 220 -0.91 35.49 8.65
C SER A 220 0.51 35.84 8.25
N VAL A 221 0.78 37.13 8.07
CA VAL A 221 2.14 37.65 7.86
C VAL A 221 2.50 38.51 9.06
N VAL A 222 3.66 38.26 9.67
CA VAL A 222 4.15 39.00 10.83
C VAL A 222 5.45 39.69 10.44
N VAL A 223 5.50 41.01 10.55
CA VAL A 223 6.68 41.83 10.26
C VAL A 223 7.21 42.39 11.57
N VAL A 224 8.42 41.98 11.94
CA VAL A 224 9.13 42.49 13.11
C VAL A 224 10.13 43.54 12.65
N SER A 225 9.97 44.76 13.16
CA SER A 225 10.82 45.91 12.84
C SER A 225 11.77 46.16 14.01
N ILE A 226 13.04 45.81 13.80
CA ILE A 226 14.17 46.06 14.72
C ILE A 226 15.19 46.95 13.97
N SER A 227 16.43 46.50 13.77
CA SER A 227 17.44 47.13 12.89
C SER A 227 17.16 46.94 11.38
N GLY A 228 15.91 46.69 11.02
CA GLY A 228 15.43 46.28 9.71
C GLY A 228 14.19 45.39 9.84
N ASN A 229 13.58 45.05 8.71
CA ASN A 229 12.34 44.28 8.69
C ASN A 229 12.62 42.78 8.60
N LEU A 230 12.01 41.99 9.48
CA LEU A 230 11.99 40.53 9.43
C LEU A 230 10.56 40.07 9.21
N THR A 231 10.30 39.37 8.11
CA THR A 231 8.96 38.91 7.72
C THR A 231 8.82 37.42 7.99
N LEU A 232 7.80 37.03 8.74
CA LEU A 232 7.41 35.66 9.06
C LEU A 232 6.07 35.36 8.39
N ARG A 233 5.99 34.24 7.65
CA ARG A 233 4.73 33.72 7.13
C ARG A 233 4.27 32.56 8.01
N VAL A 234 3.07 32.71 8.56
CA VAL A 234 2.48 31.79 9.51
C VAL A 234 1.32 31.06 8.83
N ASN A 235 1.31 29.73 8.92
CA ASN A 235 0.22 28.91 8.37
C ASN A 235 -0.96 28.78 9.35
N SER A 236 -2.00 28.06 8.94
CA SER A 236 -3.20 27.86 9.75
C SER A 236 -2.99 27.10 11.06
N PHE A 237 -1.85 26.42 11.21
CA PHE A 237 -1.46 25.74 12.45
C PHE A 237 -0.75 26.68 13.44
N GLY A 238 -0.56 27.96 13.09
CA GLY A 238 0.21 28.91 13.89
C GLY A 238 1.72 28.65 13.82
N LYS A 239 2.18 27.91 12.81
CA LYS A 239 3.60 27.60 12.57
C LYS A 239 4.18 28.54 11.52
N VAL A 240 5.43 28.96 11.74
CA VAL A 240 6.20 29.69 10.74
C VAL A 240 6.68 28.69 9.69
N HIS A 241 6.28 28.89 8.44
CA HIS A 241 6.70 28.03 7.31
C HIS A 241 7.68 28.71 6.36
N GLU A 242 7.80 30.03 6.46
CA GLU A 242 8.78 30.83 5.71
C GLU A 242 9.16 32.05 6.54
N ALA A 243 10.44 32.42 6.50
CA ALA A 243 10.94 33.64 7.11
C ALA A 243 11.99 34.32 6.22
N SER A 244 12.00 35.65 6.21
CA SER A 244 12.93 36.45 5.42
C SER A 244 13.36 37.71 6.15
N GLY A 245 14.57 38.19 5.84
CA GLY A 245 15.13 39.43 6.38
C GLY A 245 15.38 40.45 5.28
N GLY A 246 14.94 41.69 5.48
CA GLY A 246 15.10 42.80 4.55
C GLY A 246 16.53 43.39 4.54
N SER A 247 17.31 43.16 5.58
CA SER A 247 18.68 43.68 5.76
C SER A 247 19.71 42.57 5.94
N SER A 248 21.00 42.89 5.82
CA SER A 248 22.08 41.93 6.07
C SER A 248 22.04 41.37 7.50
N SER A 249 21.75 42.22 8.49
CA SER A 249 21.60 41.84 9.90
C SER A 249 20.40 40.90 10.11
N THR A 250 19.23 41.23 9.57
CA THR A 250 18.03 40.40 9.72
C THR A 250 18.13 39.07 8.97
N ARG A 251 18.82 39.02 7.81
CA ARG A 251 19.14 37.75 7.13
C ARG A 251 20.06 36.85 7.96
N LYS A 252 21.03 37.42 8.69
CA LYS A 252 21.87 36.65 9.63
C LYS A 252 21.02 36.06 10.76
N ILE A 253 20.05 36.80 11.28
CA ILE A 253 19.11 36.31 12.31
C ILE A 253 18.33 35.10 11.76
N VAL A 254 17.64 35.24 10.62
CA VAL A 254 16.84 34.15 10.04
C VAL A 254 17.68 32.89 9.83
N LYS A 255 18.90 33.03 9.31
CA LYS A 255 19.82 31.90 9.07
C LYS A 255 20.26 31.20 10.36
N ASN A 256 20.54 31.96 11.43
CA ASN A 256 21.13 31.40 12.65
C ASN A 256 20.09 30.88 13.65
N VAL A 257 18.87 31.43 13.65
CA VAL A 257 17.85 31.14 14.67
C VAL A 257 16.99 29.90 14.36
N LYS A 258 17.03 29.39 13.11
CA LYS A 258 16.25 28.22 12.64
C LYS A 258 14.79 28.29 13.10
N ILE A 259 14.03 29.18 12.48
CA ILE A 259 12.66 29.51 12.88
C ILE A 259 11.57 28.71 12.16
N ASP A 260 11.94 27.95 11.13
CA ASP A 260 11.02 27.10 10.39
C ASP A 260 10.38 26.03 11.29
N ASN A 261 9.08 25.78 11.07
CA ASN A 261 8.25 24.84 11.82
C ASN A 261 8.08 25.13 13.33
N LYS A 262 8.56 26.29 13.81
CA LYS A 262 8.29 26.73 15.18
C LYS A 262 6.93 27.42 15.27
N SER A 263 6.32 27.39 16.45
CA SER A 263 5.16 28.26 16.70
C SER A 263 5.59 29.72 16.58
N LEU A 264 4.67 30.61 16.25
CA LEU A 264 4.97 32.03 16.16
C LEU A 264 5.61 32.57 17.46
N ASP A 265 5.10 32.18 18.63
CA ASP A 265 5.65 32.59 19.93
C ASP A 265 7.12 32.18 20.09
N GLN A 266 7.43 30.91 19.81
CA GLN A 266 8.82 30.44 19.88
C GLN A 266 9.71 31.10 18.84
N ALA A 267 9.18 31.37 17.64
CA ALA A 267 9.94 32.05 16.59
C ALA A 267 10.28 33.49 17.01
N LEU A 268 9.30 34.25 17.50
CA LEU A 268 9.49 35.62 17.99
C LEU A 268 10.44 35.67 19.18
N TYR A 269 10.23 34.83 20.19
CA TYR A 269 11.14 34.70 21.32
C TYR A 269 12.59 34.45 20.87
N ASN A 270 12.81 33.46 19.99
CA ASN A 270 14.16 33.12 19.55
C ASN A 270 14.82 34.25 18.74
N ILE A 271 14.05 34.97 17.92
CA ILE A 271 14.52 36.14 17.18
C ILE A 271 14.97 37.24 18.14
N LEU A 272 14.15 37.56 19.14
CA LEU A 272 14.42 38.61 20.11
C LEU A 272 15.58 38.24 21.03
N TYR A 273 15.63 37.00 21.51
CA TYR A 273 16.72 36.47 22.32
C TYR A 273 18.06 36.54 21.58
N TYR A 274 18.09 36.08 20.32
CA TYR A 274 19.29 36.19 19.49
C TYR A 274 19.68 37.65 19.24
N SER A 275 18.70 38.52 18.98
CA SER A 275 18.96 39.94 18.74
C SER A 275 19.57 40.61 19.96
N LYS A 276 19.08 40.32 21.17
CA LYS A 276 19.61 40.87 22.42
C LYS A 276 21.04 40.40 22.68
N ASN A 277 21.28 39.08 22.59
CA ASN A 277 22.61 38.50 22.86
C ASN A 277 23.70 38.95 21.89
N ASN A 278 23.32 39.46 20.72
CA ASN A 278 24.25 39.98 19.71
C ASN A 278 24.27 41.52 19.65
N GLY A 279 23.69 42.22 20.65
CA GLY A 279 23.69 43.68 20.73
C GLY A 279 22.89 44.38 19.62
N ILE A 280 21.92 43.69 19.01
CA ILE A 280 21.04 44.26 17.97
C ILE A 280 19.89 45.04 18.61
N ILE A 281 19.46 44.61 19.81
CA ILE A 281 18.47 45.30 20.63
C ILE A 281 19.00 45.40 22.07
N GLU A 282 18.70 46.51 22.73
CA GLU A 282 19.15 46.83 24.09
C GLU A 282 17.95 47.17 24.99
N GLU A 283 18.18 47.30 26.30
CA GLU A 283 17.14 47.74 27.25
C GLU A 283 16.61 49.13 26.84
N GLY A 284 15.28 49.31 26.84
CA GLY A 284 14.64 50.54 26.39
C GLY A 284 14.47 50.69 24.86
N SER A 285 14.99 49.76 24.05
CA SER A 285 14.76 49.75 22.60
C SER A 285 13.27 49.64 22.27
N SER A 286 12.84 50.29 21.20
CA SER A 286 11.48 50.20 20.67
C SER A 286 11.40 49.21 19.51
N ILE A 287 10.49 48.25 19.59
CA ILE A 287 10.22 47.23 18.56
C ILE A 287 8.79 47.38 18.08
N ASN A 288 8.59 47.35 16.76
CA ASN A 288 7.25 47.31 16.17
C ASN A 288 6.98 45.95 15.53
N ILE A 289 5.85 45.34 15.86
CA ILE A 289 5.40 44.08 15.26
C ILE A 289 4.08 44.35 14.52
N TYR A 290 4.07 44.11 13.21
CA TYR A 290 2.88 44.26 12.38
C TYR A 290 2.36 42.89 11.95
N ILE A 291 1.09 42.62 12.19
CA ILE A 291 0.43 41.38 11.80
C ILE A 291 -0.65 41.73 10.77
N THR A 292 -0.62 41.08 9.62
CA THR A 292 -1.58 41.30 8.52
C THR A 292 -2.24 39.99 8.08
N ASN A 293 -3.32 40.12 7.30
CA ASN A 293 -4.25 39.09 6.86
C ASN A 293 -5.16 38.60 7.99
N LYS A 294 -4.79 37.54 8.70
CA LYS A 294 -5.57 37.01 9.82
C LYS A 294 -4.95 37.44 11.15
N SER A 295 -5.77 38.01 12.02
CA SER A 295 -5.37 38.38 13.37
C SER A 295 -4.92 37.16 14.16
N ILE A 296 -3.92 37.34 15.01
CA ILE A 296 -3.40 36.30 15.89
C ILE A 296 -3.96 36.47 17.30
N ASN A 297 -4.18 35.37 18.01
CA ASN A 297 -4.56 35.42 19.42
C ASN A 297 -3.31 35.65 20.27
N PHE A 298 -3.26 36.80 20.94
CA PHE A 298 -2.15 37.22 21.79
C PHE A 298 -1.91 36.34 23.01
N SER A 299 -2.93 35.68 23.53
CA SER A 299 -2.74 34.73 24.64
C SER A 299 -1.81 33.56 24.29
N LYS A 300 -1.54 33.35 22.99
CA LYS A 300 -0.60 32.35 22.50
C LYS A 300 0.85 32.84 22.41
N LEU A 301 1.15 34.09 22.77
CA LEU A 301 2.49 34.71 22.70
C LEU A 301 3.15 34.89 24.07
N GLU A 302 2.81 34.03 25.03
CA GLU A 302 3.23 34.13 26.44
C GLU A 302 4.76 34.20 26.60
N THR A 303 5.51 33.34 25.90
CA THR A 303 6.97 33.29 26.02
C THR A 303 7.61 34.59 25.55
N THR A 304 7.13 35.10 24.42
CA THR A 304 7.57 36.36 23.82
C THR A 304 7.26 37.54 24.74
N ILE A 305 6.05 37.61 25.27
CA ILE A 305 5.61 38.69 26.16
C ILE A 305 6.46 38.70 27.44
N ASN A 306 6.68 37.53 28.06
CA ASN A 306 7.50 37.41 29.26
C ASN A 306 8.96 37.85 29.02
N PHE A 307 9.52 37.51 27.85
CA PHE A 307 10.86 37.98 27.46
C PHE A 307 10.91 39.50 27.31
N LEU A 308 9.93 40.11 26.63
CA LEU A 308 9.90 41.56 26.42
C LEU A 308 9.82 42.34 27.75
N LYS A 309 8.98 41.87 28.68
CA LYS A 309 8.87 42.43 30.04
C LYS A 309 10.15 42.30 30.84
N GLY A 310 10.69 41.09 30.95
CA GLY A 310 11.91 40.82 31.71
C GLY A 310 13.14 41.61 31.24
N ASN A 311 13.11 42.09 29.99
CA ASN A 311 14.19 42.87 29.38
C ASN A 311 13.83 44.35 29.17
N LYS A 312 12.67 44.81 29.66
CA LYS A 312 12.14 46.19 29.52
C LYS A 312 12.23 46.74 28.09
N ILE A 313 11.76 45.95 27.13
CA ILE A 313 11.76 46.30 25.71
C ILE A 313 10.40 46.91 25.36
N ASN A 314 10.39 48.18 24.95
CA ASN A 314 9.17 48.87 24.53
C ASN A 314 8.67 48.25 23.22
N THR A 315 7.45 47.69 23.22
CA THR A 315 6.93 46.99 22.04
C THR A 315 5.53 47.47 21.69
N ASN A 316 5.34 47.85 20.43
CA ASN A 316 4.03 48.10 19.85
C ASN A 316 3.67 46.97 18.89
N ILE A 317 2.48 46.39 19.05
CA ILE A 317 1.98 45.34 18.17
C ILE A 317 0.71 45.80 17.47
N ASN A 318 0.76 45.95 16.16
CA ASN A 318 -0.42 46.16 15.32
C ASN A 318 -0.96 44.80 14.86
N ASN A 319 -2.10 44.39 15.40
CA ASN A 319 -2.77 43.14 15.02
C ASN A 319 -3.91 43.40 14.04
N ASN A 320 -3.58 43.38 12.76
CA ASN A 320 -4.52 43.57 11.66
C ASN A 320 -5.32 44.88 11.80
N GLY A 321 -4.61 45.99 12.06
CA GLY A 321 -5.20 47.32 12.22
C GLY A 321 -5.59 47.69 13.66
N LYS A 322 -5.37 46.81 14.64
CA LYS A 322 -5.58 47.12 16.06
C LYS A 322 -4.24 47.23 16.79
N ASP A 323 -3.93 48.41 17.32
CA ASP A 323 -2.71 48.64 18.09
C ASP A 323 -2.86 48.15 19.53
N GLU A 324 -1.90 47.36 19.97
CA GLU A 324 -1.78 46.85 21.33
C GLU A 324 -0.38 47.13 21.87
N PHE A 325 -0.32 47.75 23.04
CA PHE A 325 0.93 48.10 23.72
C PHE A 325 1.17 47.17 24.90
N ILE A 326 2.42 46.74 25.07
CA ILE A 326 2.79 45.89 26.20
C ILE A 326 3.02 46.77 27.44
N ASP A 327 2.22 46.55 28.49
CA ASP A 327 2.47 47.07 29.82
C ASP A 327 3.68 46.37 30.45
N LEU A 328 4.74 47.13 30.67
CA LEU A 328 5.95 46.63 31.34
C LEU A 328 5.79 46.53 32.87
N THR A 329 4.70 47.04 33.45
CA THR A 329 4.46 47.08 34.90
C THR A 329 3.53 45.97 35.41
N SER A 330 2.80 45.29 34.52
CA SER A 330 1.88 44.21 34.89
C SER A 330 2.58 42.85 34.95
N ASN A 331 2.23 41.99 35.92
CA ASN A 331 2.72 40.61 36.02
C ASN A 331 1.82 39.57 35.33
N ASP A 332 0.64 39.96 34.85
CA ASP A 332 -0.37 39.04 34.30
C ASP A 332 -0.53 39.26 32.79
N VAL A 333 -0.58 38.18 32.00
CA VAL A 333 -0.48 38.24 30.51
C VAL A 333 -1.74 38.88 29.92
N SER A 334 -2.92 38.59 30.49
CA SER A 334 -4.20 39.12 29.97
C SER A 334 -4.37 40.62 30.27
N SER A 335 -3.78 41.11 31.35
CA SER A 335 -3.77 42.54 31.70
C SER A 335 -2.59 43.30 31.09
N SER A 336 -1.66 42.60 30.43
CA SER A 336 -0.42 43.18 29.90
C SER A 336 -0.56 43.91 28.59
N LEU A 337 -1.74 43.91 27.98
CA LEU A 337 -1.97 44.53 26.68
C LEU A 337 -2.97 45.66 26.86
N PHE A 338 -2.55 46.88 26.54
CA PHE A 338 -3.43 48.05 26.51
C PHE A 338 -3.91 48.33 25.10
N ASN A 339 -5.22 48.53 24.96
CA ASN A 339 -5.85 48.99 23.72
C ASN A 339 -6.04 50.51 23.80
N ILE A 340 -5.35 51.27 22.96
CA ILE A 340 -5.51 52.74 22.93
C ILE A 340 -6.72 53.09 22.06
N LYS A 341 -7.90 53.18 22.68
CA LYS A 341 -9.01 53.95 22.10
C LYS A 341 -8.97 55.37 22.64
N GLY A 342 -8.46 56.30 21.81
CA GLY A 342 -8.65 57.75 21.97
C GLY A 342 -7.70 58.44 22.96
N ARG A 343 -6.67 59.11 22.44
CA ARG A 343 -6.15 60.34 23.04
C ARG A 343 -6.53 61.49 22.12
N GLU A 344 -7.57 62.23 22.48
CA GLU A 344 -7.73 63.60 21.99
C GLU A 344 -6.54 64.41 22.52
N LEU A 345 -5.74 64.93 21.59
CA LEU A 345 -4.74 65.94 21.90
C LEU A 345 -5.50 67.25 22.16
N SER A 346 -5.59 67.61 23.44
CA SER A 346 -6.00 68.94 23.88
C SER A 346 -4.99 69.97 23.37
N ILE A 347 -5.25 70.55 22.21
CA ILE A 347 -4.61 71.80 21.81
C ILE A 347 -5.47 72.92 22.40
N SER A 348 -4.95 73.52 23.47
CA SER A 348 -5.45 74.78 24.03
C SER A 348 -5.61 75.80 22.90
N SER A 349 -6.84 76.24 22.68
CA SER A 349 -7.18 77.32 21.78
C SER A 349 -6.58 78.65 22.25
N LEU A 350 -5.57 79.13 21.53
CA LEU A 350 -5.24 80.56 21.46
C LEU A 350 -6.34 81.26 20.65
N PRO A 351 -6.79 82.47 21.03
CA PRO A 351 -7.81 83.19 20.29
C PRO A 351 -7.14 83.86 19.10
N PHE A 352 -7.59 83.57 17.88
CA PHE A 352 -7.27 84.40 16.73
C PHE A 352 -8.50 85.19 16.27
N ILE A 353 -8.24 86.49 16.26
CA ILE A 353 -9.08 87.62 15.90
C ILE A 353 -9.35 87.62 14.39
N PHE A 354 -10.53 88.13 14.03
CA PHE A 354 -11.03 88.50 12.70
C PHE A 354 -9.97 88.98 11.69
N LEU A 355 -10.18 88.67 10.40
CA LEU A 355 -10.28 89.67 9.33
C LEU A 355 -10.77 89.07 7.99
N SER A 356 -11.75 89.80 7.43
CA SER A 356 -12.35 89.80 6.07
C SER A 356 -12.98 88.52 5.52
#